data_AF-A0A8J2MMY2-F1
#
_entry.id   AF-A0A8J2MMY2-F1
#
_cell.length_a   1.000
_cell.length_b   1.000
_cell.length_c   1.000
_cell.angle_alpha   90.00
_cell.angle_beta   90.00
_cell.angle_gamma   90.00
#
_symmetry.space_group_name_H-M   'P 1'
#
loop_
_entity.id
_entity.type
_entity.pdbx_description
1 polymer ?
#
loop_
_entity_poly.entity_id
_entity_poly.type
_entity_poly.pdbx_seq_one_letter_code
_entity_poly.pdbx_strand_id
1 'polypeptide(L)'
;MCSFTVLPAHFTDADYHRRCGIHVQKLFLCHEPLTLLIAIAAIAIGVVLLINSNLHRKTPLYKQFFEHYARTRASNYLLLYRIAIALWIGFHIIHIITIITSILATQFIRPEMLYPQLVVLIISVGFYTFSLLFIIVMNFIGSTIIWIAPLIASFFFIFTLTNLYLLVLTHRYVADRREALQKILRNTKTVTFKDIKSSIKQ
;
A
#
# COMPACT_ATOMS: atom_id res chain seq x y z
N MET A 1 6.96 30.25 -29.66
CA MET A 1 8.21 29.47 -29.68
C MET A 1 8.46 28.96 -28.27
N CYS A 2 8.16 27.69 -27.99
CA CYS A 2 8.36 27.11 -26.66
C CYS A 2 9.81 26.67 -26.49
N SER A 3 10.49 27.24 -25.51
CA SER A 3 11.81 26.84 -25.06
C SER A 3 11.73 25.41 -24.55
N PHE A 4 12.33 24.45 -25.25
CA PHE A 4 12.62 23.14 -24.68
C PHE A 4 13.56 23.38 -23.50
N THR A 5 13.04 23.23 -22.27
CA THR A 5 13.87 23.14 -21.08
C THR A 5 14.82 21.97 -21.27
N VAL A 6 16.08 22.27 -21.57
CA VAL A 6 17.17 21.30 -21.59
C VAL A 6 17.20 20.65 -20.21
N LEU A 7 16.76 19.39 -20.13
CA LEU A 7 16.86 18.61 -18.91
C LEU A 7 18.34 18.56 -18.48
N PRO A 8 18.66 18.88 -17.21
CA PRO A 8 20.03 18.85 -16.73
C PRO A 8 20.69 17.49 -17.04
N ALA A 9 21.97 17.48 -17.43
CA ALA A 9 22.68 16.29 -17.92
C ALA A 9 22.65 15.07 -16.97
N HIS A 10 22.44 15.28 -15.67
CA HIS A 10 22.27 14.18 -14.71
C HIS A 10 20.93 13.44 -14.85
N PHE A 11 19.90 14.06 -15.42
CA PHE A 11 18.63 13.38 -15.77
C PHE A 11 18.73 12.56 -17.06
N THR A 12 19.79 12.70 -17.85
CA THR A 12 20.09 11.85 -19.01
C THR A 12 21.09 10.74 -18.69
N ASP A 13 21.65 10.72 -17.48
CA ASP A 13 22.62 9.72 -17.05
C ASP A 13 21.92 8.40 -16.67
N ALA A 14 22.19 7.35 -17.44
CA ALA A 14 21.65 6.01 -17.21
C ALA A 14 22.10 5.42 -15.86
N ASP A 15 23.30 5.79 -15.38
CA ASP A 15 23.81 5.33 -14.08
C ASP A 15 23.12 6.03 -12.92
N TYR A 16 22.72 7.29 -13.09
CA TYR A 16 21.92 8.02 -12.11
C TYR A 16 20.52 7.40 -11.95
N HIS A 17 19.82 7.13 -13.06
CA HIS A 17 18.51 6.46 -13.04
C HIS A 17 18.58 5.06 -12.44
N ARG A 18 19.64 4.31 -12.75
CA ARG A 18 19.88 2.99 -12.17
C ARG A 18 20.10 3.04 -10.65
N ARG A 19 20.87 4.01 -10.15
CA ARG A 19 21.08 4.21 -8.70
C ARG A 19 19.79 4.63 -7.99
N CYS A 20 19.02 5.52 -8.60
CA CYS A 20 17.72 5.96 -8.08
C CYS A 20 16.74 4.79 -7.96
N GLY A 21 16.64 3.95 -8.99
CA GLY A 21 15.78 2.75 -8.97
C GLY A 21 16.18 1.73 -7.90
N ILE A 22 17.48 1.49 -7.69
CA ILE A 22 17.98 0.62 -6.62
C ILE A 22 17.66 1.21 -5.24
N HIS A 23 17.80 2.53 -5.07
CA HIS A 23 17.49 3.19 -3.81
C HIS A 23 16.00 3.10 -3.47
N VAL A 24 15.13 3.37 -4.44
CA VAL A 24 13.68 3.23 -4.32
C VAL A 24 13.28 1.80 -3.96
N GLN A 25 13.83 0.80 -4.65
CA GLN A 25 13.57 -0.60 -4.35
C GLN A 25 13.97 -0.97 -2.92
N LYS A 26 15.13 -0.50 -2.45
CA LYS A 26 15.59 -0.72 -1.07
C LYS A 26 14.67 -0.05 -0.06
N LEU A 27 14.24 1.19 -0.34
CA LEU A 27 13.33 1.93 0.53
C LEU A 27 11.97 1.23 0.62
N PHE A 28 11.44 0.75 -0.50
CA PHE A 28 10.22 -0.07 -0.55
C PHE A 28 10.37 -1.33 0.31
N LEU A 29 11.44 -2.11 0.11
CA LEU A 29 11.69 -3.34 0.87
C LEU A 29 11.95 -3.09 2.37
N CYS A 30 12.37 -1.88 2.76
CA CYS A 30 12.49 -1.48 4.16
C CYS A 30 11.14 -1.04 4.75
N HIS A 31 10.29 -0.41 3.95
CA HIS A 31 8.97 0.05 4.35
C HIS A 31 7.97 -1.11 4.51
N GLU A 32 8.05 -2.15 3.67
CA GLU A 32 7.14 -3.30 3.70
C GLU A 32 7.11 -4.05 5.05
N PRO A 33 8.24 -4.37 5.71
CA PRO A 33 8.24 -4.93 7.06
C PRO A 33 7.54 -4.06 8.10
N LEU A 34 7.67 -2.73 8.01
CA LEU A 34 6.99 -1.82 8.92
C LEU A 34 5.48 -1.81 8.66
N THR A 35 5.07 -1.82 7.39
CA THR A 35 3.66 -1.98 7.01
C THR A 35 3.10 -3.31 7.52
N LEU A 36 3.88 -4.39 7.44
CA LEU A 36 3.50 -5.71 7.95
C LEU A 36 3.26 -5.69 9.46
N LEU A 37 4.16 -5.09 10.24
CA LEU A 37 4.02 -4.96 11.69
C LEU A 37 2.77 -4.17 12.07
N ILE A 38 2.51 -3.06 11.37
CA ILE A 38 1.32 -2.23 11.58
C ILE A 38 0.04 -3.02 11.25
N ALA A 39 0.03 -3.77 10.15
CA ALA A 39 -1.12 -4.60 9.79
C ALA A 39 -1.39 -5.72 10.81
N ILE A 40 -0.34 -6.35 11.35
CA ILE A 40 -0.48 -7.34 12.44
C ILE A 40 -1.05 -6.69 13.69
N ALA A 41 -0.56 -5.51 14.08
CA ALA A 41 -1.10 -4.76 15.21
C ALA A 41 -2.58 -4.39 15.00
N ALA A 42 -2.96 -3.98 13.79
CA ALA A 42 -4.35 -3.67 13.43
C ALA A 42 -5.27 -4.90 13.54
N ILE A 43 -4.80 -6.08 13.14
CA ILE A 43 -5.53 -7.34 13.33
C ILE A 43 -5.67 -7.66 14.81
N ALA A 44 -4.58 -7.56 15.60
CA ALA A 44 -4.61 -7.84 17.03
C ALA A 44 -5.61 -6.93 17.77
N ILE A 45 -5.61 -5.64 17.46
CA ILE A 45 -6.59 -4.68 17.99
C ILE A 45 -8.01 -5.08 17.56
N GLY A 46 -8.22 -5.44 16.29
CA GLY A 46 -9.51 -5.90 15.78
C GLY A 46 -10.03 -7.14 16.52
N VAL A 47 -9.16 -8.13 16.77
CA VAL A 47 -9.51 -9.35 17.51
C VAL A 47 -9.91 -9.02 18.96
N VAL A 48 -9.14 -8.17 19.64
CA VAL A 48 -9.48 -7.69 20.99
C VAL A 48 -10.83 -6.98 21.00
N LEU A 49 -11.11 -6.14 20.01
CA LEU A 49 -12.38 -5.43 19.86
C LEU A 49 -13.56 -6.33 19.50
N LEU A 50 -13.32 -7.48 18.89
CA LEU A 50 -14.34 -8.49 18.58
C LEU A 50 -14.70 -9.31 19.83
N ILE A 51 -13.68 -9.77 20.57
CA ILE A 51 -13.85 -10.53 21.83
C ILE A 51 -14.50 -9.64 22.89
N ASN A 52 -13.95 -8.43 23.08
CA ASN A 52 -14.47 -7.47 24.04
C ASN A 52 -15.13 -6.27 23.34
N SER A 53 -16.26 -6.56 22.71
CA SER A 53 -17.06 -5.56 22.00
C SER A 53 -17.55 -4.40 22.88
N ASN A 54 -17.46 -4.45 24.21
CA ASN A 54 -17.82 -3.30 25.04
C ASN A 54 -16.75 -2.19 25.06
N LEU A 55 -15.51 -2.49 24.65
CA LEU A 55 -14.42 -1.52 24.65
C LEU A 55 -14.70 -0.31 23.75
N HIS A 56 -15.30 -0.50 22.57
CA HIS A 56 -15.60 0.63 21.69
C HIS A 56 -16.57 1.64 22.32
N ARG A 57 -17.42 1.20 23.26
CA ARG A 57 -18.37 2.08 23.95
C ARG A 57 -17.70 3.12 24.84
N LYS A 58 -16.45 2.87 25.23
CA LYS A 58 -15.64 3.82 26.02
C LYS A 58 -15.07 4.94 25.15
N THR A 59 -15.07 4.79 23.82
CA THR A 59 -14.48 5.77 22.92
C THR A 59 -15.31 7.05 22.83
N PRO A 60 -14.68 8.22 22.65
CA PRO A 60 -15.40 9.47 22.39
C PRO A 60 -16.30 9.38 21.15
N LEU A 61 -15.85 8.67 20.12
CA LEU A 61 -16.61 8.44 18.88
C LEU A 61 -17.95 7.73 19.16
N TYR A 62 -17.95 6.68 19.99
CA TYR A 62 -19.20 6.02 20.36
C TYR A 62 -20.17 6.98 21.04
N LYS A 63 -19.69 7.69 22.07
CA LYS A 63 -20.53 8.59 22.87
C LYS A 63 -21.16 9.69 22.02
N GLN A 64 -20.43 10.20 21.04
CA GLN A 64 -20.90 11.28 20.17
C GLN A 64 -21.84 10.81 19.06
N PHE A 65 -21.54 9.68 18.40
CA PHE A 65 -22.25 9.31 17.16
C PHE A 65 -23.22 8.16 17.32
N PHE A 66 -22.85 7.18 18.14
CA PHE A 66 -23.51 5.89 18.12
C PHE A 66 -24.32 5.63 19.37
N GLU A 67 -24.15 6.41 20.44
CA GLU A 67 -24.83 6.18 21.71
C GLU A 67 -26.35 6.23 21.58
N HIS A 68 -26.90 7.22 20.87
CA HIS A 68 -28.35 7.30 20.66
C HIS A 68 -28.87 6.10 19.85
N TYR A 69 -28.24 5.79 18.72
CA TYR A 69 -28.64 4.67 17.88
C TYR A 69 -28.49 3.31 18.60
N ALA A 70 -27.41 3.12 19.36
CA ALA A 70 -27.15 1.93 20.14
C ALA A 70 -28.15 1.75 21.30
N ARG A 71 -28.70 2.84 21.85
CA ARG A 71 -29.79 2.78 22.84
C ARG A 71 -31.11 2.37 22.19
N THR A 72 -31.43 2.93 21.03
CA THR A 72 -32.71 2.67 20.33
C THR A 72 -32.74 1.32 19.60
N ARG A 73 -31.61 0.85 19.07
CA ARG A 73 -31.49 -0.40 18.30
C ARG A 73 -30.24 -1.21 18.68
N ALA A 74 -30.17 -1.62 19.95
CA ALA A 74 -28.99 -2.25 20.53
C ALA A 74 -28.49 -3.50 19.79
N SER A 75 -29.39 -4.42 19.41
CA SER A 75 -29.04 -5.66 18.72
C SER A 75 -28.46 -5.41 17.33
N ASN A 76 -29.13 -4.58 16.53
CA ASN A 76 -28.71 -4.22 15.18
C ASN A 76 -27.39 -3.47 15.19
N TYR A 77 -27.22 -2.53 16.13
CA TYR A 77 -25.97 -1.79 16.29
C TYR A 77 -24.79 -2.72 16.59
N LEU A 78 -24.95 -3.65 17.55
CA LEU A 78 -23.88 -4.57 17.92
C LEU A 78 -23.52 -5.51 16.77
N LEU A 79 -24.51 -5.96 16.00
CA LEU A 79 -24.28 -6.78 14.80
C LEU A 79 -23.48 -6.00 13.74
N LEU A 80 -23.89 -4.79 13.40
CA LEU A 80 -23.20 -3.94 12.43
C LEU A 80 -21.76 -3.64 12.87
N TYR A 81 -21.55 -3.35 14.16
CA TYR A 81 -20.23 -3.16 14.73
C TYR A 81 -19.35 -4.40 14.56
N ARG A 82 -19.85 -5.60 14.89
CA ARG A 82 -19.10 -6.85 14.72
C ARG A 82 -18.76 -7.14 13.26
N ILE A 83 -19.70 -6.90 12.34
CA ILE A 83 -19.47 -7.03 10.90
C ILE A 83 -18.37 -6.06 10.46
N ALA A 84 -18.41 -4.80 10.89
CA ALA A 84 -17.38 -3.81 10.55
C ALA A 84 -15.99 -4.23 11.05
N ILE A 85 -15.88 -4.72 12.29
CA ILE A 85 -14.61 -5.22 12.84
C ILE A 85 -14.13 -6.49 12.12
N ALA A 86 -15.03 -7.40 11.75
CA ALA A 86 -14.67 -8.59 10.99
C ALA A 86 -14.16 -8.24 9.58
N LEU A 87 -14.82 -7.29 8.89
CA LEU A 87 -14.37 -6.76 7.60
C LEU A 87 -13.01 -6.06 7.72
N TRP A 88 -12.79 -5.29 8.79
CA TRP A 88 -11.49 -4.68 9.10
C TRP A 88 -10.39 -5.73 9.22
N ILE A 89 -10.61 -6.79 9.99
CA ILE A 89 -9.65 -7.90 10.14
C ILE A 89 -9.39 -8.56 8.77
N GLY A 90 -10.45 -8.90 8.04
CA GLY A 90 -10.34 -9.55 6.72
C GLY A 90 -9.54 -8.70 5.73
N PHE A 91 -9.79 -7.38 5.70
CA PHE A 91 -9.04 -6.45 4.87
C PHE A 91 -7.55 -6.44 5.22
N HIS A 92 -7.19 -6.39 6.50
CA HIS A 92 -5.78 -6.42 6.90
C HIS A 92 -5.09 -7.77 6.62
N ILE A 93 -5.81 -8.90 6.69
CA ILE A 93 -5.28 -10.20 6.25
C ILE A 93 -4.95 -10.17 4.75
N ILE A 94 -5.88 -9.68 3.93
CA ILE A 94 -5.65 -9.49 2.48
C ILE A 94 -4.43 -8.59 2.27
N HIS A 95 -4.33 -7.49 3.02
CA HIS A 95 -3.20 -6.58 2.91
C HIS A 95 -1.86 -7.26 3.23
N ILE A 96 -1.78 -8.06 4.29
CA ILE A 96 -0.59 -8.86 4.63
C ILE A 96 -0.20 -9.79 3.48
N ILE A 97 -1.17 -10.50 2.90
CA ILE A 97 -0.91 -11.38 1.75
C ILE A 97 -0.32 -10.58 0.58
N THR A 98 -0.86 -9.39 0.31
CA THR A 98 -0.34 -8.53 -0.77
C THR A 98 1.07 -8.00 -0.49
N ILE A 99 1.39 -7.67 0.76
CA ILE A 99 2.74 -7.27 1.22
C ILE A 99 3.75 -8.39 0.97
N ILE A 100 3.44 -9.61 1.40
CA ILE A 100 4.32 -10.77 1.17
C ILE A 100 4.50 -11.00 -0.34
N THR A 101 3.41 -10.89 -1.10
CA THR A 101 3.44 -11.06 -2.55
C THR A 101 4.31 -10.01 -3.24
N SER A 102 4.32 -8.75 -2.78
CA SER A 102 5.12 -7.69 -3.39
C SER A 102 6.61 -7.78 -3.07
N ILE A 103 6.96 -8.26 -1.87
CA ILE A 103 8.34 -8.58 -1.52
C ILE A 103 8.84 -9.65 -2.50
N LEU A 104 8.09 -10.74 -2.67
CA LEU A 104 8.43 -11.80 -3.63
C LEU A 104 8.48 -11.29 -5.07
N ALA A 105 7.51 -10.48 -5.49
CA ALA A 105 7.46 -9.85 -6.81
C ALA A 105 8.74 -9.06 -7.12
N THR A 106 9.22 -8.33 -6.12
CA THR A 106 10.44 -7.52 -6.20
C THR A 106 11.70 -8.40 -6.28
N GLN A 107 11.76 -9.50 -5.53
CA GLN A 107 12.89 -10.45 -5.59
C GLN A 107 12.94 -11.22 -6.92
N PHE A 108 11.78 -11.64 -7.44
CA PHE A 108 11.68 -12.41 -8.69
C PHE A 108 11.58 -11.56 -9.95
N ILE A 109 11.61 -10.23 -9.83
CA ILE A 109 11.47 -9.28 -10.94
C ILE A 109 10.19 -9.55 -11.75
N ARG A 110 9.06 -9.71 -11.04
CA ARG A 110 7.73 -9.97 -11.60
C ARG A 110 6.78 -8.81 -11.30
N PRO A 111 6.70 -7.78 -12.17
CA PRO A 111 5.92 -6.58 -11.88
C PRO A 111 4.42 -6.85 -11.73
N GLU A 112 3.88 -7.88 -12.39
CA GLU A 112 2.45 -8.20 -12.36
C GLU A 112 1.98 -8.66 -10.98
N MET A 113 2.89 -9.18 -10.15
CA MET A 113 2.60 -9.58 -8.78
C MET A 113 2.49 -8.39 -7.82
N LEU A 114 2.81 -7.16 -8.26
CA LEU A 114 2.64 -5.93 -7.48
C LEU A 114 1.23 -5.33 -7.60
N TYR A 115 0.46 -5.68 -8.65
CA TYR A 115 -0.88 -5.14 -8.88
C TYR A 115 -1.86 -5.38 -7.71
N PRO A 116 -1.91 -6.56 -7.07
CA PRO A 116 -2.82 -6.76 -5.94
C PRO A 116 -2.56 -5.76 -4.79
N GLN A 117 -1.30 -5.50 -4.46
CA GLN A 117 -0.97 -4.52 -3.42
C GLN A 117 -1.29 -3.09 -3.85
N LEU A 118 -1.11 -2.76 -5.13
CA LEU A 118 -1.50 -1.46 -5.68
C LEU A 118 -2.99 -1.19 -5.43
N VAL A 119 -3.85 -2.17 -5.72
CA VAL A 119 -5.30 -2.05 -5.51
C VAL A 119 -5.62 -1.88 -4.02
N VAL A 120 -5.05 -2.69 -3.14
CA VAL A 120 -5.28 -2.59 -1.69
C VAL A 120 -4.85 -1.23 -1.13
N LEU A 121 -3.70 -0.72 -1.56
CA LEU A 121 -3.21 0.59 -1.12
C LEU A 121 -4.08 1.74 -1.64
N ILE A 122 -4.56 1.69 -2.89
CA ILE A 122 -5.49 2.69 -3.42
C ILE A 122 -6.79 2.72 -2.60
N ILE A 123 -7.36 1.54 -2.31
CA ILE A 123 -8.56 1.42 -1.45
C ILE A 123 -8.28 2.00 -0.06
N SER A 124 -7.12 1.68 0.53
CA SER A 124 -6.71 2.19 1.84
C SER A 124 -6.59 3.72 1.85
N VAL A 125 -5.95 4.31 0.83
CA VAL A 125 -5.84 5.78 0.68
C VAL A 125 -7.22 6.42 0.59
N GLY A 126 -8.15 5.82 -0.16
CA GLY A 126 -9.54 6.28 -0.22
C GLY A 126 -10.23 6.25 1.14
N PHE A 127 -10.09 5.14 1.88
CA PHE A 127 -10.66 4.99 3.22
C PHE A 127 -10.10 6.00 4.22
N TYR A 128 -8.78 6.24 4.22
CA TYR A 128 -8.15 7.22 5.09
C TYR A 128 -8.51 8.66 4.71
N THR A 129 -8.62 8.97 3.41
CA THR A 129 -9.10 10.28 2.93
C THR A 129 -10.51 10.55 3.45
N PHE A 130 -11.42 9.58 3.26
CA PHE A 130 -12.80 9.70 3.74
C PHE A 130 -12.86 9.87 5.26
N SER A 131 -12.08 9.08 6.01
CA SER A 131 -12.01 9.16 7.47
C SER A 131 -11.50 10.52 7.96
N LEU A 132 -10.45 11.06 7.32
CA LEU A 132 -9.93 12.39 7.64
C LEU A 132 -10.95 13.48 7.39
N LEU A 133 -11.62 13.46 6.23
CA LEU A 133 -12.67 14.43 5.91
C LEU A 133 -13.80 14.36 6.93
N PHE A 134 -14.23 13.16 7.30
CA PHE A 134 -15.23 12.97 8.34
C PHE A 134 -14.78 13.56 9.68
N ILE A 135 -13.58 13.24 10.15
CA ILE A 135 -13.04 13.77 11.42
C ILE A 135 -12.91 15.30 11.39
N ILE A 136 -12.47 15.89 10.28
CA ILE A 136 -12.35 17.34 10.12
C ILE A 136 -13.72 18.01 10.22
N VAL A 137 -14.70 17.54 9.44
CA VAL A 137 -16.08 18.05 9.50
C VAL A 137 -16.62 17.98 10.93
N MET A 138 -16.34 16.89 11.64
CA MET A 138 -16.81 16.72 13.02
C MET A 138 -16.13 17.65 14.02
N ASN A 139 -14.85 17.97 13.83
CA ASN A 139 -14.18 18.98 14.66
C ASN A 139 -14.77 20.38 14.43
N PHE A 140 -15.17 20.72 13.20
CA PHE A 140 -15.83 22.00 12.90
C PHE A 140 -17.21 22.15 13.57
N ILE A 141 -17.94 21.06 13.78
CA ILE A 141 -19.29 21.06 14.38
C ILE A 141 -19.23 21.22 15.92
N GLY A 142 -18.04 21.40 16.52
CA GLY A 142 -17.89 21.72 17.95
C GLY A 142 -17.64 20.51 18.85
N SER A 143 -17.16 19.39 18.29
CA SER A 143 -16.70 18.26 19.10
C SER A 143 -15.44 18.65 19.88
N THR A 144 -15.55 18.74 21.21
CA THR A 144 -14.56 19.44 22.05
C THR A 144 -13.24 18.70 22.27
N ILE A 145 -13.09 17.42 21.91
CA ILE A 145 -11.83 16.68 22.12
C ILE A 145 -11.67 15.59 21.04
N ILE A 146 -11.26 15.96 19.82
CA ILE A 146 -10.79 15.00 18.81
C ILE A 146 -9.58 15.55 18.01
N TRP A 147 -8.54 16.07 18.67
CA TRP A 147 -7.29 16.45 17.99
C TRP A 147 -6.33 15.26 17.80
N ILE A 148 -6.43 14.25 18.67
CA ILE A 148 -5.59 13.03 18.58
C ILE A 148 -6.01 12.15 17.40
N ALA A 149 -7.32 12.00 17.12
CA ALA A 149 -7.77 11.17 16.01
C ALA A 149 -7.35 11.68 14.61
N PRO A 150 -7.44 12.98 14.26
CA PRO A 150 -6.94 13.46 12.98
C PRO A 150 -5.42 13.31 12.89
N LEU A 151 -4.67 13.52 13.98
CA LEU A 151 -3.22 13.30 13.98
C LEU A 151 -2.87 11.83 13.69
N ILE A 152 -3.53 10.88 14.36
CA ILE A 152 -3.35 9.45 14.11
C ILE A 152 -3.77 9.09 12.68
N ALA A 153 -4.92 9.58 12.22
CA ALA A 153 -5.42 9.33 10.88
C ALA A 153 -4.48 9.91 9.80
N SER A 154 -3.92 11.10 10.02
CA SER A 154 -2.95 11.73 9.12
C SER A 154 -1.63 10.94 9.08
N PHE A 155 -1.16 10.44 10.22
CA PHE A 155 0.02 9.57 10.26
C PHE A 155 -0.18 8.32 9.38
N PHE A 156 -1.28 7.59 9.58
CA PHE A 156 -1.56 6.40 8.76
C PHE A 156 -1.81 6.74 7.30
N PHE A 157 -2.47 7.86 7.01
CA PHE A 157 -2.67 8.34 5.64
C PHE A 157 -1.34 8.59 4.92
N ILE A 158 -0.43 9.36 5.53
CA ILE A 158 0.89 9.65 4.97
C ILE A 158 1.71 8.35 4.82
N PHE A 159 1.64 7.47 5.80
CA PHE A 159 2.33 6.18 5.76
C PHE A 159 1.84 5.30 4.60
N THR A 160 0.53 5.15 4.43
CA THR A 160 -0.06 4.41 3.30
C THR A 160 0.23 5.08 1.96
N LEU A 161 0.19 6.42 1.89
CA LEU A 161 0.51 7.16 0.69
C LEU A 161 1.98 7.00 0.28
N THR A 162 2.88 7.02 1.26
CA THR A 162 4.32 6.77 1.05
C THR A 162 4.53 5.35 0.53
N ASN A 163 3.85 4.36 1.12
CA ASN A 163 3.92 2.99 0.62
C ASN A 163 3.42 2.89 -0.83
N LEU A 164 2.27 3.49 -1.14
CA LEU A 164 1.71 3.51 -2.49
C LEU A 164 2.68 4.16 -3.50
N TYR A 165 3.29 5.27 -3.12
CA TYR A 165 4.27 5.97 -3.95
C TYR A 165 5.50 5.09 -4.23
N LEU A 166 6.07 4.47 -3.19
CA LEU A 166 7.22 3.57 -3.32
C LEU A 166 6.89 2.34 -4.16
N LEU A 167 5.69 1.77 -4.01
CA LEU A 167 5.22 0.64 -4.80
C LEU A 167 5.13 1.01 -6.29
N VAL A 168 4.56 2.17 -6.62
CA VAL A 168 4.41 2.63 -8.02
C VAL A 168 5.79 2.81 -8.68
N LEU A 169 6.73 3.43 -7.97
CA LEU A 169 8.09 3.59 -8.50
C LEU A 169 8.82 2.25 -8.63
N THR A 170 8.67 1.36 -7.64
CA THR A 170 9.25 0.01 -7.66
C THR A 170 8.67 -0.81 -8.81
N HIS A 171 7.37 -0.70 -9.08
CA HIS A 171 6.73 -1.37 -10.21
C HIS A 171 7.36 -0.96 -11.54
N ARG A 172 7.52 0.35 -11.79
CA ARG A 172 8.18 0.85 -13.01
C ARG A 172 9.59 0.29 -13.13
N TYR A 173 10.38 0.39 -12.06
CA TYR A 173 11.75 -0.11 -12.04
C TYR A 173 11.84 -1.62 -12.28
N VAL A 174 10.97 -2.43 -11.64
CA VAL A 174 10.93 -3.89 -11.83
C VAL A 174 10.49 -4.24 -13.25
N ALA A 175 9.55 -3.49 -13.84
CA ALA A 175 9.13 -3.67 -15.22
C ALA A 175 10.28 -3.41 -16.21
N ASP A 176 10.99 -2.30 -16.05
CA ASP A 176 12.15 -1.94 -16.89
C ASP A 176 13.24 -3.02 -16.82
N ARG A 177 13.53 -3.52 -15.61
CA ARG A 177 14.50 -4.61 -15.42
C ARG A 177 14.05 -5.91 -16.08
N ARG A 178 12.76 -6.25 -15.99
CA ARG A 178 12.22 -7.45 -16.63
C ARG A 178 12.33 -7.37 -18.14
N GLU A 179 12.00 -6.23 -18.72
CA GLU A 179 12.11 -6.00 -20.17
C GLU A 179 13.57 -6.15 -20.64
N ALA A 180 14.51 -5.52 -19.93
CA ALA A 180 15.94 -5.64 -20.22
C ALA A 180 16.43 -7.10 -20.16
N LEU A 181 16.03 -7.86 -19.13
CA LEU A 181 16.35 -9.28 -19.00
C LEU A 181 15.76 -10.11 -20.15
N GLN A 182 14.51 -9.86 -20.53
CA GLN A 182 13.87 -10.56 -21.65
C GLN A 182 14.57 -10.26 -22.97
N LYS A 183 15.03 -9.02 -23.19
CA LYS A 183 15.79 -8.64 -24.38
C LYS A 183 17.14 -9.37 -24.44
N ILE A 184 17.87 -9.44 -23.32
CA ILE A 184 19.13 -10.19 -23.22
C ILE A 184 18.92 -11.68 -23.49
N LEU A 185 17.90 -12.28 -22.88
CA LEU A 185 17.58 -13.70 -23.07
C LEU A 185 17.19 -14.01 -24.52
N ARG A 186 16.41 -13.14 -25.18
CA ARG A 186 16.07 -13.28 -26.60
C ARG A 186 17.31 -13.19 -27.48
N ASN A 187 18.18 -12.21 -27.25
CA ASN A 187 19.41 -12.03 -28.01
C ASN A 187 20.41 -13.17 -27.80
N THR A 188 20.53 -13.67 -26.57
CA THR A 188 21.41 -14.83 -26.28
C THR A 188 20.89 -16.06 -27.01
N LYS A 189 19.58 -16.32 -26.93
CA LYS A 189 18.94 -17.43 -27.65
C LYS A 189 19.21 -17.34 -29.15
N THR A 190 19.05 -16.17 -29.77
CA THR A 190 19.30 -16.02 -31.23
C THR A 190 20.77 -16.21 -31.60
N VAL A 191 21.73 -15.79 -30.77
CA VAL A 191 23.16 -16.04 -30.99
C VAL A 191 23.47 -17.52 -30.91
N THR A 192 23.00 -18.24 -29.87
CA THR A 192 23.26 -19.68 -29.74
C THR A 192 22.67 -20.49 -30.90
N PHE A 193 21.47 -20.14 -31.38
CA PHE A 193 20.89 -20.80 -32.57
C PHE A 193 21.66 -20.49 -33.86
N LYS A 194 22.24 -19.30 -33.99
CA LYS A 194 23.06 -18.94 -35.14
C LYS A 194 24.37 -19.73 -35.15
N ASP A 195 25.02 -19.88 -34.01
CA ASP A 195 26.27 -20.63 -33.86
C ASP A 195 26.09 -22.13 -34.12
N ILE A 196 24.99 -22.73 -33.62
CA ILE A 196 24.65 -24.13 -33.90
C ILE A 196 24.43 -24.34 -35.41
N LYS A 197 23.67 -23.44 -36.06
CA LYS A 197 23.38 -23.54 -37.49
C LYS A 197 24.62 -23.34 -38.37
N SER A 198 25.59 -22.51 -37.95
CA SER A 198 26.87 -22.40 -38.65
C SER A 198 27.74 -23.63 -38.48
N SER A 199 27.73 -24.29 -37.31
CA SER A 199 28.55 -25.50 -37.09
C SER A 199 28.04 -26.73 -37.88
N ILE A 200 26.75 -26.79 -38.18
CA ILE A 200 26.14 -27.89 -38.97
C ILE A 200 26.40 -27.72 -40.48
N LYS A 201 26.81 -26.52 -40.92
CA LYS A 201 27.11 -26.21 -42.33
C LYS A 201 28.59 -26.35 -42.71
N GLN A 202 29.45 -26.76 -41.77
CA GLN A 202 30.82 -27.18 -42.03
C GLN A 202 30.88 -28.70 -42.13
#